data_AF-A0A939VDE7-F1
#
_entry.id   AF-A0A939VDE7-F1
#
_cell.length_a   1.000
_cell.length_b   1.000
_cell.length_c   1.000
_cell.angle_alpha   90.00
_cell.angle_beta   90.00
_cell.angle_gamma   90.00
#
_symmetry.space_group_name_H-M   'P 1'
#
loop_
_entity.id
_entity.type
_entity.pdbx_description
1 polymer ?
#
loop_
_entity_poly.entity_id
_entity_poly.type
_entity_poly.pdbx_seq_one_letter_code
_entity_poly.pdbx_strand_id
1 'polypeptide(L)'
;MEQKQFDDFDINKVKVLRSKEGTALELVVTVLLIVAWALAFHFDWTTPSDFLGVHIHTLSLSLVAILLMVLAYHPQYIHFQIGRQKGYNNIHQVELAVRASRIMGVEMALLVLVLNVMTAMMIEHAELVAVIFVVVLILTALFFSVLIYRAKSVGTD
;
A
#
# COMPACT_ATOMS: atom_id res chain seq x y z
N MET A 1 -25.95 18.26 -28.24
CA MET A 1 -25.59 16.83 -28.32
C MET A 1 -24.08 16.76 -28.48
N GLU A 2 -23.34 16.76 -27.39
CA GLU A 2 -21.89 16.52 -27.40
C GLU A 2 -21.58 15.52 -26.29
N GLN A 3 -21.60 14.26 -26.68
CA GLN A 3 -21.23 13.12 -25.87
C GLN A 3 -20.33 12.28 -26.78
N LYS A 4 -19.07 12.71 -26.96
CA LYS A 4 -18.08 11.96 -27.72
C LYS A 4 -16.72 12.08 -27.04
N GLN A 5 -16.06 10.92 -26.92
CA GLN A 5 -14.70 10.65 -26.40
C GLN A 5 -14.53 10.29 -24.90
N PHE A 6 -15.34 9.36 -24.37
CA PHE A 6 -14.91 8.56 -23.20
C PHE A 6 -14.72 7.06 -23.50
N ASP A 7 -14.84 6.64 -24.78
CA ASP A 7 -15.05 5.23 -25.12
C ASP A 7 -13.80 4.42 -25.51
N ASP A 8 -12.58 4.95 -25.38
CA ASP A 8 -11.38 4.23 -25.85
C ASP A 8 -10.27 4.06 -24.79
N PHE A 9 -10.53 4.41 -23.52
CA PHE A 9 -9.58 4.11 -22.45
C PHE A 9 -9.75 2.67 -21.96
N ASP A 10 -8.86 1.78 -22.42
CA ASP A 10 -8.78 0.39 -21.96
C ASP A 10 -7.62 0.22 -20.96
N ILE A 11 -7.97 0.08 -19.67
CA ILE A 11 -7.02 -0.16 -18.58
C ILE A 11 -6.15 -1.40 -18.83
N ASN A 12 -6.66 -2.41 -19.54
CA ASN A 12 -5.93 -3.65 -19.82
C ASN A 12 -4.76 -3.43 -20.79
N LYS A 13 -4.77 -2.32 -21.54
CA LYS A 13 -3.67 -1.94 -22.44
C LYS A 13 -2.62 -1.06 -21.76
N VAL A 14 -2.90 -0.54 -20.56
CA VAL A 14 -1.98 0.36 -19.84
C VAL A 14 -0.84 -0.46 -19.23
N LYS A 15 0.34 -0.37 -19.85
CA LYS A 15 1.58 -0.90 -19.29
C LYS A 15 2.28 0.20 -18.52
N VAL A 16 2.25 0.13 -17.20
CA VAL A 16 3.04 1.04 -16.36
C VAL A 16 4.49 0.59 -16.38
N LEU A 17 5.35 1.39 -17.01
CA LEU A 17 6.78 1.11 -17.08
C LEU A 17 7.42 1.17 -15.70
N ARG A 18 8.44 0.34 -15.47
CA ARG A 18 9.19 0.32 -14.22
C ARG A 18 9.94 1.64 -14.06
N SER A 19 9.56 2.44 -13.07
CA SER A 19 10.28 3.68 -12.73
C SER A 19 11.42 3.41 -11.75
N LYS A 20 12.47 4.24 -11.79
CA LYS A 20 13.55 4.22 -10.80
C LYS A 20 13.00 4.42 -9.38
N GLU A 21 12.02 5.31 -9.24
CA GLU A 21 11.29 5.55 -7.98
C GLU A 21 10.58 4.29 -7.47
N GLY A 22 9.86 3.57 -8.35
CA GLY A 22 9.19 2.32 -7.96
C GLY A 22 10.18 1.26 -7.47
N THR A 23 11.32 1.16 -8.14
CA THR A 23 12.39 0.22 -7.75
C THR A 23 12.98 0.60 -6.38
N ALA A 24 13.16 1.89 -6.10
CA ALA A 24 13.63 2.36 -4.80
C ALA A 24 12.64 2.02 -3.68
N LEU A 25 11.34 2.22 -3.89
CA LEU A 25 10.31 1.90 -2.89
C LEU A 25 10.22 0.39 -2.62
N GLU A 26 10.35 -0.45 -3.65
CA GLU A 26 10.42 -1.91 -3.51
C GLU A 26 11.62 -2.34 -2.68
N LEU A 27 12.78 -1.73 -2.92
CA LEU A 27 13.99 -2.01 -2.16
C LEU A 27 13.84 -1.58 -0.70
N VAL A 28 13.22 -0.42 -0.45
CA VAL A 28 12.90 0.04 0.91
C VAL A 28 11.98 -0.97 1.62
N VAL A 29 10.89 -1.41 0.98
CA VAL A 29 10.02 -2.45 1.58
C VAL A 29 10.78 -3.73 1.85
N THR A 30 11.62 -4.16 0.91
CA THR A 30 12.41 -5.39 1.06
C THR A 30 13.32 -5.29 2.29
N VAL A 31 14.06 -4.18 2.43
CA VAL A 31 14.93 -3.94 3.59
C VAL A 31 14.14 -3.89 4.89
N LEU A 32 13.02 -3.16 4.93
CA LEU A 32 12.17 -3.06 6.12
C LEU A 32 11.65 -4.44 6.57
N LEU A 33 11.17 -5.25 5.64
CA LEU A 33 10.64 -6.58 5.96
C LEU A 33 11.76 -7.54 6.40
N ILE A 34 12.93 -7.51 5.76
CA ILE A 34 14.09 -8.33 6.20
C ILE A 34 14.47 -7.98 7.63
N VAL A 35 14.56 -6.69 7.97
CA VAL A 35 14.89 -6.25 9.34
C VAL A 35 13.80 -6.66 10.31
N ALA A 36 12.52 -6.50 9.96
CA ALA A 36 11.42 -6.89 10.83
C ALA A 36 11.41 -8.40 11.13
N TRP A 37 11.66 -9.24 10.12
CA TRP A 37 11.77 -10.68 10.31
C TRP A 37 13.03 -11.07 11.08
N ALA A 38 14.16 -10.40 10.87
CA ALA A 38 15.37 -10.61 11.66
C ALA A 38 15.13 -10.32 13.15
N LEU A 39 14.39 -9.25 13.47
CA LEU A 39 13.96 -8.95 14.84
C LEU A 39 13.01 -10.03 15.37
N ALA A 40 11.98 -10.40 14.60
CA ALA A 40 11.01 -11.41 15.00
C ALA A 40 11.69 -12.76 15.36
N PHE A 41 12.68 -13.19 14.58
CA PHE A 41 13.45 -14.41 14.88
C PHE A 41 14.45 -14.23 16.02
N HIS A 42 15.09 -13.06 16.15
CA HIS A 42 16.07 -12.82 17.20
C HIS A 42 15.46 -12.85 18.61
N PHE A 43 14.27 -12.26 18.77
CA PHE A 43 13.59 -12.18 20.06
C PHE A 43 12.80 -13.45 20.41
N ASP A 44 12.87 -14.48 19.55
CA ASP A 44 12.41 -15.86 19.72
C ASP A 44 11.35 -16.02 20.83
N TRP A 45 10.10 -15.67 20.50
CA TRP A 45 8.96 -15.85 21.39
C TRP A 45 8.61 -17.35 21.49
N THR A 46 9.48 -18.08 22.18
CA THR A 46 9.51 -19.54 22.34
C THR A 46 8.29 -20.13 23.05
N THR A 47 7.42 -19.31 23.63
CA THR A 47 6.10 -19.69 24.14
C THR A 47 5.12 -19.86 22.97
N PRO A 48 4.43 -21.02 22.84
CA PRO A 48 3.48 -21.25 21.74
C PRO A 48 2.40 -20.17 21.60
N SER A 49 2.01 -19.51 22.70
CA SER A 49 1.07 -18.39 22.70
C SER A 49 1.60 -17.13 21.99
N ASP A 50 2.87 -16.83 22.20
CA ASP A 50 3.50 -15.59 21.73
C ASP A 50 4.01 -15.77 20.29
N PHE A 51 4.44 -16.98 19.93
CA PHE A 51 4.69 -17.40 18.57
C PHE A 51 3.43 -17.27 17.70
N LEU A 52 2.29 -17.81 18.14
CA LEU A 52 1.03 -17.71 17.39
C LEU A 52 0.52 -16.27 17.32
N GLY A 53 0.64 -15.48 18.37
CA GLY A 53 0.20 -14.09 18.34
C GLY A 53 1.03 -13.27 17.35
N VAL A 54 2.28 -13.02 17.68
CA VAL A 54 2.99 -11.90 17.06
C VAL A 54 3.62 -12.27 15.71
N HIS A 55 4.00 -13.53 15.49
CA HIS A 55 4.45 -13.96 14.16
C HIS A 55 3.31 -14.00 13.14
N ILE A 56 2.06 -14.31 13.55
CA ILE A 56 0.91 -14.25 12.64
C ILE A 56 0.61 -12.81 12.21
N HIS A 57 0.67 -11.84 13.12
CA HIS A 57 0.51 -10.43 12.77
C HIS A 57 1.64 -9.97 11.83
N THR A 58 2.89 -10.31 12.15
CA THR A 58 4.05 -10.00 11.30
C THR A 58 3.91 -10.61 9.91
N LEU A 59 3.51 -11.88 9.81
CA LEU A 59 3.30 -12.57 8.54
C LEU A 59 2.15 -11.96 7.74
N SER A 60 0.98 -11.79 8.35
CA SER A 60 -0.21 -11.27 7.67
C SER A 60 0.01 -9.85 7.15
N LEU A 61 0.57 -8.95 7.96
CA LEU A 61 0.86 -7.58 7.56
C LEU A 61 2.00 -7.51 6.52
N SER A 62 3.01 -8.37 6.62
CA SER A 62 4.06 -8.49 5.58
C SER A 62 3.47 -8.93 4.24
N LEU A 63 2.56 -9.90 4.25
CA LEU A 63 1.86 -10.36 3.04
C LEU A 63 1.02 -9.24 2.43
N VAL A 64 0.33 -8.44 3.24
CA VAL A 64 -0.41 -7.26 2.75
C VAL A 64 0.55 -6.25 2.11
N ALA A 65 1.69 -5.95 2.74
CA ALA A 65 2.70 -5.04 2.17
C ALA A 65 3.22 -5.55 0.81
N ILE A 66 3.53 -6.84 0.70
CA ILE A 66 3.99 -7.48 -0.53
C ILE A 66 2.89 -7.44 -1.59
N LEU A 67 1.65 -7.78 -1.23
CA LEU A 67 0.51 -7.75 -2.16
C LEU A 67 0.29 -6.34 -2.71
N LEU A 68 0.38 -5.29 -1.89
CA LEU A 68 0.29 -3.90 -2.35
C LEU A 68 1.40 -3.54 -3.36
N MET A 69 2.61 -4.08 -3.16
CA MET A 69 3.70 -3.91 -4.13
C MET A 69 3.48 -4.69 -5.42
N VAL A 70 2.97 -5.92 -5.33
CA VAL A 70 2.64 -6.74 -6.52
C VAL A 70 1.48 -6.13 -7.31
N LEU A 71 0.44 -5.62 -6.64
CA LEU A 71 -0.68 -4.94 -7.28
C LEU A 71 -0.24 -3.71 -8.09
N ALA A 72 0.82 -3.02 -7.64
CA ALA A 72 1.41 -1.91 -8.39
C ALA A 72 1.98 -2.32 -9.77
N TYR A 73 2.25 -3.61 -10.00
CA TYR A 73 2.63 -4.16 -11.31
C TYR A 73 1.44 -4.54 -12.18
N HIS A 74 0.27 -4.70 -11.58
CA HIS A 74 -0.95 -5.10 -12.26
C HIS A 74 -2.06 -4.06 -12.00
N PRO A 75 -1.93 -2.85 -12.59
CA PRO A 75 -2.88 -1.74 -12.36
C PRO A 75 -4.33 -2.11 -12.69
N GLN A 76 -4.52 -3.08 -13.59
CA GLN A 76 -5.82 -3.65 -13.94
C GLN A 76 -6.61 -4.19 -12.74
N TYR A 77 -5.95 -4.58 -11.64
CA TYR A 77 -6.61 -5.06 -10.42
C TYR A 77 -6.83 -3.96 -9.37
N ILE A 78 -6.24 -2.78 -9.55
CA ILE A 78 -6.41 -1.66 -8.63
C ILE A 78 -7.68 -0.94 -9.02
N HIS A 79 -8.84 -1.35 -8.51
CA HIS A 79 -10.10 -0.67 -8.78
C HIS A 79 -10.49 0.25 -7.61
N PHE A 80 -10.09 1.52 -7.67
CA PHE A 80 -10.69 2.55 -6.82
C PHE A 80 -12.08 2.92 -7.38
N GLN A 81 -13.12 2.25 -6.89
CA GLN A 81 -14.50 2.66 -7.15
C GLN A 81 -14.85 3.87 -6.26
N ILE A 82 -14.48 5.07 -6.70
CA ILE A 82 -14.92 6.30 -6.05
C ILE A 82 -16.27 6.70 -6.66
N GLY A 83 -17.36 6.22 -6.05
CA GLY A 83 -18.75 6.54 -6.43
C GLY A 83 -19.37 5.62 -7.50
N ARG A 84 -20.35 6.15 -8.26
CA ARG A 84 -21.17 5.39 -9.25
C ARG A 84 -20.48 5.08 -10.59
N GLN A 85 -19.19 5.41 -10.76
CA GLN A 85 -18.52 5.30 -12.06
C GLN A 85 -17.57 4.10 -12.15
N LYS A 86 -17.61 3.46 -13.33
CA LYS A 86 -16.78 2.30 -13.69
C LYS A 86 -15.35 2.74 -13.99
N GLY A 87 -14.47 2.69 -12.98
CA GLY A 87 -13.02 2.66 -13.18
C GLY A 87 -12.34 4.00 -13.53
N TYR A 88 -11.04 3.90 -13.86
CA TYR A 88 -10.22 5.04 -14.27
C TYR A 88 -10.55 5.49 -15.70
N ASN A 89 -10.43 6.79 -15.94
CA ASN A 89 -10.74 7.41 -17.24
C ASN A 89 -9.50 7.87 -18.00
N ASN A 90 -8.32 7.91 -17.36
CA ASN A 90 -7.08 8.33 -17.99
C ASN A 90 -5.84 7.64 -17.39
N ILE A 91 -4.71 7.73 -18.11
CA ILE A 91 -3.42 7.14 -17.70
C ILE A 91 -2.92 7.77 -16.40
N HIS A 92 -3.10 9.08 -16.21
CA HIS A 92 -2.62 9.79 -15.03
C HIS A 92 -3.26 9.28 -13.72
N GLN A 93 -4.55 8.93 -13.75
CA GLN A 93 -5.25 8.30 -12.65
C GLN A 93 -4.68 6.92 -12.31
N VAL A 94 -4.34 6.13 -13.34
CA VAL A 94 -3.69 4.82 -13.15
C VAL A 94 -2.31 4.99 -12.52
N GLU A 95 -1.51 5.95 -12.98
CA GLU A 95 -0.19 6.25 -12.40
C GLU A 95 -0.30 6.66 -10.92
N LEU A 96 -1.26 7.52 -10.59
CA LEU A 96 -1.51 7.93 -9.20
C LEU A 96 -1.96 6.76 -8.34
N ALA A 97 -2.81 5.88 -8.85
CA ALA A 97 -3.25 4.68 -8.14
C ALA A 97 -2.10 3.69 -7.89
N VAL A 98 -1.21 3.50 -8.89
CA VAL A 98 0.00 2.69 -8.73
C VAL A 98 0.94 3.29 -7.68
N ARG A 99 1.13 4.62 -7.70
CA ARG A 99 1.93 5.32 -6.67
C ARG A 99 1.32 5.16 -5.28
N ALA A 100 0.00 5.31 -5.16
CA ALA A 100 -0.72 5.10 -3.92
C ALA A 100 -0.49 3.68 -3.37
N SER A 101 -0.64 2.65 -4.21
CA SER A 101 -0.42 1.25 -3.84
C SER A 101 1.00 1.03 -3.30
N ARG A 102 2.01 1.60 -3.96
CA ARG A 102 3.41 1.49 -3.50
C ARG A 102 3.64 2.19 -2.16
N ILE A 103 3.12 3.41 -1.99
CA ILE A 103 3.28 4.17 -0.74
C ILE A 103 2.60 3.44 0.41
N MET A 104 1.37 2.95 0.20
CA MET A 104 0.68 2.12 1.19
C MET A 104 1.46 0.84 1.50
N GLY A 105 2.09 0.21 0.51
CA GLY A 105 2.98 -0.93 0.73
C GLY A 105 4.18 -0.60 1.64
N VAL A 106 4.77 0.60 1.49
CA VAL A 106 5.84 1.10 2.37
C VAL A 106 5.31 1.36 3.78
N GLU A 107 4.17 2.03 3.92
CA GLU A 107 3.55 2.29 5.22
C GLU A 107 3.22 0.99 5.96
N MET A 108 2.72 -0.03 5.25
CA MET A 108 2.46 -1.36 5.81
C MET A 108 3.75 -2.05 6.26
N ALA A 109 4.82 -2.02 5.47
CA ALA A 109 6.12 -2.59 5.86
C ALA A 109 6.72 -1.85 7.08
N LEU A 110 6.54 -0.54 7.15
CA LEU A 110 6.97 0.26 8.29
C LEU A 110 6.17 -0.09 9.55
N LEU A 111 4.85 -0.26 9.43
CA LEU A 111 4.00 -0.74 10.53
C LEU A 111 4.48 -2.09 11.06
N VAL A 112 4.78 -3.04 10.18
CA VAL A 112 5.33 -4.35 10.57
C VAL A 112 6.60 -4.19 11.39
N LEU A 113 7.54 -3.36 10.92
CA LEU A 113 8.80 -3.12 11.63
C LEU A 113 8.56 -2.47 13.00
N VAL A 114 7.75 -1.41 13.05
CA VAL A 114 7.45 -0.68 14.29
C VAL A 114 6.81 -1.59 15.31
N LEU A 115 5.82 -2.41 14.93
CA LEU A 115 5.20 -3.36 15.85
C LEU A 115 6.21 -4.36 16.41
N ASN A 116 7.07 -4.93 15.56
CA ASN A 116 8.12 -5.84 16.01
C ASN A 116 9.10 -5.18 16.99
N VAL A 117 9.52 -3.94 16.72
CA VAL A 117 10.38 -3.17 17.63
C VAL A 117 9.68 -2.90 18.95
N MET A 118 8.40 -2.49 18.92
CA MET A 118 7.65 -2.20 20.14
C MET A 118 7.42 -3.43 21.01
N THR A 119 7.12 -4.58 20.38
CA THR A 119 7.00 -5.84 21.11
C THR A 119 8.35 -6.27 21.69
N ALA A 120 9.45 -6.14 20.93
CA ALA A 120 10.79 -6.45 21.41
C ALA A 120 11.22 -5.56 22.59
N MET A 121 10.83 -4.29 22.60
CA MET A 121 11.14 -3.33 23.66
C MET A 121 10.13 -3.33 24.83
N MET A 122 9.11 -4.21 24.81
CA MET A 122 8.05 -4.28 25.82
C MET A 122 7.37 -2.93 26.09
N ILE A 123 7.09 -2.15 25.03
CA ILE A 123 6.47 -0.82 25.17
C ILE A 123 4.97 -0.97 25.46
N GLU A 124 4.53 -0.44 26.61
CA GLU A 124 3.15 -0.56 27.15
C GLU A 124 2.04 0.06 26.28
N HIS A 125 2.39 0.77 25.20
CA HIS A 125 1.44 1.48 24.34
C HIS A 125 1.52 1.09 22.85
N ALA A 126 1.93 -0.15 22.56
CA ALA A 126 1.97 -0.69 21.19
C ALA A 126 0.64 -0.55 20.43
N GLU A 127 -0.48 -0.71 21.13
CA GLU A 127 -1.82 -0.57 20.55
C GLU A 127 -2.11 0.85 20.05
N LEU A 128 -1.70 1.88 20.80
CA LEU A 128 -1.90 3.27 20.41
C LEU A 128 -1.12 3.60 19.13
N VAL A 129 0.11 3.08 19.00
CA VAL A 129 0.93 3.28 17.80
C VAL A 129 0.33 2.57 16.60
N ALA A 130 -0.21 1.36 16.78
CA ALA A 130 -0.95 0.67 15.72
C ALA A 130 -2.15 1.49 15.24
N VAL A 131 -2.93 2.06 16.17
CA VAL A 131 -4.07 2.94 15.85
C VAL A 131 -3.63 4.19 15.09
N ILE A 132 -2.55 4.85 15.51
CA ILE A 132 -1.99 6.02 14.82
C ILE A 132 -1.62 5.66 13.38
N PHE A 133 -0.97 4.51 13.16
CA PHE A 133 -0.63 4.03 11.82
C PHE A 133 -1.87 3.76 10.96
N VAL A 134 -2.92 3.17 11.53
CA VAL A 134 -4.20 2.97 10.81
C VAL A 134 -4.80 4.32 10.40
N VAL A 135 -4.76 5.33 11.28
CA VAL A 135 -5.21 6.68 10.95
C VAL A 135 -4.37 7.27 9.80
N VAL A 136 -3.05 7.12 9.85
CA VAL A 136 -2.15 7.57 8.77
C VAL A 136 -2.48 6.87 7.45
N LEU A 137 -2.65 5.54 7.44
CA LEU A 137 -3.04 4.77 6.25
C LEU A 137 -4.37 5.26 5.65
N ILE A 138 -5.36 5.54 6.50
CA ILE A 138 -6.66 6.08 6.06
C ILE A 138 -6.47 7.47 5.44
N LEU A 139 -5.69 8.35 6.08
CA LEU A 139 -5.41 9.69 5.56
C LEU A 139 -4.64 9.63 4.22
N THR A 140 -3.66 8.74 4.09
CA THR A 140 -2.93 8.50 2.83
C THR A 140 -3.87 8.01 1.74
N ALA A 141 -4.74 7.04 2.03
CA ALA A 141 -5.73 6.54 1.09
C ALA A 141 -6.73 7.62 0.65
N LEU A 142 -7.21 8.45 1.58
CA LEU A 142 -8.10 9.58 1.28
C LEU A 142 -7.39 10.65 0.44
N PHE A 143 -6.15 10.99 0.78
CA PHE A 143 -5.35 11.94 0.03
C PHE A 143 -5.17 11.50 -1.42
N PHE A 144 -4.77 10.25 -1.67
CA PHE A 144 -4.65 9.71 -3.02
C PHE A 144 -6.00 9.61 -3.73
N SER A 145 -7.07 9.25 -3.02
CA SER A 145 -8.42 9.23 -3.58
C SER A 145 -8.83 10.63 -4.10
N VAL A 146 -8.53 11.68 -3.34
CA VAL A 146 -8.77 13.07 -3.76
C VAL A 146 -7.91 13.44 -4.98
N LEU A 147 -6.63 13.09 -4.98
CA LEU A 147 -5.75 13.36 -6.12
C LEU A 147 -6.21 12.64 -7.39
N ILE A 148 -6.57 11.36 -7.30
CA ILE A 148 -7.10 10.56 -8.43
C ILE A 148 -8.41 11.17 -8.92
N TYR A 149 -9.29 11.60 -8.02
CA TYR A 149 -10.55 12.25 -8.41
C TYR A 149 -10.28 13.58 -9.14
N ARG A 150 -9.38 14.42 -8.64
CA ARG A 150 -9.00 15.70 -9.29
C ARG A 150 -8.27 15.51 -10.61
N ALA A 151 -7.45 14.48 -10.75
CA ALA A 151 -6.78 14.13 -12.01
C ALA A 151 -7.76 13.85 -13.16
N LYS A 152 -9.03 13.56 -12.84
CA LYS A 152 -10.09 13.44 -13.84
C LYS A 152 -10.49 14.79 -14.44
N SER A 153 -10.58 15.84 -13.62
CA SER A 153 -11.12 17.15 -14.02
C SER A 153 -10.13 18.02 -14.77
N VAL A 154 -8.87 17.60 -14.88
CA VAL A 154 -7.81 18.35 -15.59
C VAL A 154 -7.69 17.89 -17.05
N GLY A 155 -8.24 16.73 -17.41
CA GLY A 155 -8.28 16.24 -18.79
C GLY A 155 -9.52 16.68 -19.58
N THR A 156 -10.24 17.71 -19.13
CA THR A 156 -11.50 18.19 -19.72
C THR A 156 -11.38 19.56 -20.41
N ASP A 157 -10.16 20.04 -20.67
CA ASP A 157 -9.90 21.26 -21.46
C ASP A 157 -9.36 20.90 -22.85
#